data_AF-A0A931MD14-F1
#
_entry.id   AF-A0A931MD14-F1
#
_cell.length_a   1.000
_cell.length_b   1.000
_cell.length_c   1.000
_cell.angle_alpha   90.00
_cell.angle_beta   90.00
_cell.angle_gamma   90.00
#
_symmetry.space_group_name_H-M   'P 1'
#
loop_
_entity.id
_entity.type
_entity.pdbx_description
1 polymer ?
#
loop_
_entity_poly.entity_id
_entity_poly.type
_entity_poly.pdbx_seq_one_letter_code
_entity_poly.pdbx_strand_id
1 'polypeptide(L)'
;MISSHKEILITENTLLSDIQSAFNDHYPFLKIEFWQLHNGTVNGQQKPKKIIAEISVKEVAKSQMPAILNIGHKKTIAQIEQEVKSILGLTVQFSRKSGNVWNAITLTDSWTLEDQNDAGKFISSEMSLPPTGS
;
A
#
# COMPACT_ATOMS: atom_id res chain seq x y z
N MET A 1 3.65 -4.95 -27.60
CA MET A 1 2.92 -4.45 -26.41
C MET A 1 3.91 -4.46 -25.27
N ILE A 2 4.34 -3.29 -24.80
CA ILE A 2 5.33 -3.20 -23.72
C ILE A 2 4.54 -3.29 -22.43
N SER A 3 4.64 -4.41 -21.71
CA SER A 3 4.19 -4.46 -20.32
C SER A 3 5.02 -3.42 -19.57
N SER A 4 4.41 -2.31 -19.17
CA SER A 4 5.05 -1.35 -18.27
C SER A 4 5.16 -2.00 -16.89
N HIS A 5 6.23 -2.77 -16.67
CA HIS A 5 6.60 -3.25 -15.34
C HIS A 5 6.95 -2.02 -14.50
N LYS A 6 6.13 -1.77 -13.48
CA LYS A 6 6.30 -0.67 -12.54
C LYS A 6 6.87 -1.25 -11.26
N GLU A 7 8.00 -0.71 -10.84
CA GLU A 7 8.85 -1.31 -9.82
C GLU A 7 9.39 -0.20 -8.90
N ILE A 8 9.45 -0.49 -7.60
CA ILE A 8 10.09 0.37 -6.60
C ILE A 8 11.37 -0.34 -6.16
N LEU A 9 12.51 0.30 -6.36
CA LEU A 9 13.79 -0.15 -5.82
C LEU A 9 13.86 0.20 -4.34
N ILE A 10 14.06 -0.81 -3.51
CA ILE A 10 14.18 -0.67 -2.07
C ILE A 10 15.62 -1.00 -1.67
N THR A 11 16.27 -0.04 -1.02
CA THR A 11 17.62 -0.18 -0.45
C THR A 11 17.55 0.00 1.07
N GLU A 12 18.63 -0.34 1.77
CA GLU A 12 18.74 -0.22 3.23
C GLU A 12 18.41 1.18 3.77
N ASN A 13 18.77 2.21 3.02
CA ASN A 13 18.57 3.62 3.42
C ASN A 13 17.27 4.22 2.88
N THR A 14 16.47 3.45 2.13
CA THR A 14 15.15 3.90 1.68
C THR A 14 14.25 4.10 2.90
N LEU A 15 13.56 5.22 2.99
CA LEU A 15 12.58 5.43 4.05
C LEU A 15 11.26 4.75 3.69
N LEU A 16 10.49 4.33 4.69
CA LEU A 16 9.15 3.81 4.42
C LEU A 16 8.28 4.86 3.72
N SER A 17 8.44 6.15 4.07
CA SER A 17 7.79 7.28 3.40
C SER A 17 8.10 7.34 1.91
N ASP A 18 9.34 7.02 1.50
CA ASP A 18 9.72 7.05 0.08
C ASP A 18 8.98 5.98 -0.71
N ILE A 19 8.79 4.79 -0.11
CA ILE A 19 8.01 3.69 -0.72
C ILE A 19 6.53 4.09 -0.82
N GLN A 20 5.99 4.74 0.22
CA GLN A 20 4.60 5.23 0.23
C GLN A 20 4.38 6.28 -0.85
N SER A 21 5.30 7.25 -0.98
CA SER A 21 5.24 8.29 -2.01
C SER A 21 5.37 7.69 -3.41
N ALA A 22 6.36 6.84 -3.66
CA ALA A 22 6.54 6.20 -4.96
C ALA A 22 5.31 5.36 -5.38
N PHE A 23 4.65 4.70 -4.42
CA PHE A 23 3.40 4.00 -4.67
C PHE A 23 2.25 4.96 -5.01
N ASN A 24 2.05 6.02 -4.21
CA ASN A 24 0.95 6.97 -4.40
C ASN A 24 1.12 7.81 -5.68
N ASP A 25 2.35 8.15 -6.05
CA ASP A 25 2.65 8.82 -7.33
C ASP A 25 2.15 8.01 -8.52
N HIS A 26 2.16 6.67 -8.39
CA HIS A 26 1.65 5.80 -9.44
C HIS A 26 0.14 5.53 -9.34
N TYR A 27 -0.39 5.45 -8.12
CA TYR A 27 -1.80 5.23 -7.83
C TYR A 27 -2.36 6.38 -6.96
N PRO A 28 -2.71 7.54 -7.54
CA PRO A 28 -3.07 8.75 -6.77
C PRO A 28 -4.31 8.59 -5.88
N PHE A 29 -5.15 7.61 -6.16
CA PHE A 29 -6.37 7.31 -5.40
C PHE A 29 -6.20 6.15 -4.42
N LEU A 30 -4.98 5.62 -4.31
CA LEU A 30 -4.59 4.59 -3.34
C LEU A 30 -3.43 5.09 -2.48
N LYS A 31 -3.42 4.66 -1.22
CA LYS A 31 -2.26 4.85 -0.34
C LYS A 31 -1.97 3.55 0.41
N ILE A 32 -0.73 3.42 0.84
CA ILE A 32 -0.26 2.32 1.66
C ILE A 32 0.30 2.83 2.99
N GLU A 33 0.10 2.08 4.06
CA GLU A 33 0.65 2.35 5.39
C GLU A 33 1.23 1.07 5.98
N PHE A 34 2.44 1.13 6.55
CA PHE A 34 3.12 -0.04 7.08
C PHE A 34 2.84 -0.26 8.56
N TRP A 35 2.73 -1.54 8.93
CA TRP A 35 2.43 -2.00 10.29
C TRP A 35 3.39 -3.14 10.66
N GLN A 36 3.71 -3.24 11.95
CA GLN A 36 4.54 -4.34 12.44
C GLN A 36 3.80 -5.68 12.31
N LEU A 37 4.49 -6.69 11.80
CA LEU A 37 3.98 -8.06 11.79
C LEU A 37 3.98 -8.61 13.22
N HIS A 38 2.81 -9.01 13.73
CA HIS A 38 2.72 -9.69 15.01
C HIS A 38 3.31 -11.09 14.92
N ASN A 39 4.48 -11.28 15.53
CA ASN A 39 5.06 -12.60 15.73
C ASN A 39 4.69 -13.14 17.12
N GLY A 40 3.38 -13.31 17.37
CA GLY A 40 2.84 -13.91 18.59
C GLY A 40 2.95 -13.05 19.86
N THR A 41 1.94 -13.15 20.74
CA THR A 41 2.08 -12.74 22.14
C THR A 41 2.18 -13.98 23.00
N VAL A 42 3.35 -14.20 23.61
CA VAL A 42 3.39 -14.85 24.93
C VAL A 42 2.83 -13.81 25.90
N ASN A 43 1.66 -14.07 26.47
CA ASN A 43 1.02 -13.30 27.55
C ASN A 43 0.28 -11.99 27.21
N GLY A 44 -0.45 -11.96 26.10
CA GLY A 44 -1.64 -11.09 25.97
C GLY A 44 -1.38 -9.62 25.59
N GLN A 45 -2.09 -9.20 24.54
CA GLN A 45 -2.34 -7.81 24.12
C GLN A 45 -1.13 -6.99 23.65
N GLN A 46 -0.62 -7.29 22.46
CA GLN A 46 0.04 -6.28 21.64
C GLN A 46 -0.90 -5.91 20.49
N LYS A 47 -1.42 -4.66 20.49
CA LYS A 47 -2.19 -4.12 19.37
C LYS A 47 -1.26 -3.86 18.18
N PRO A 48 -1.73 -3.99 16.93
CA PRO A 48 -0.93 -3.62 15.75
C PRO A 48 -0.40 -2.20 15.92
N LYS A 49 0.93 -2.04 15.84
CA LYS A 49 1.58 -0.74 15.94
C LYS A 49 1.90 -0.25 14.54
N LYS A 50 1.34 0.91 14.19
CA LYS A 50 1.69 1.64 12.98
C LYS A 50 3.16 2.04 13.07
N ILE A 51 3.90 1.81 11.99
CA ILE A 51 5.32 2.18 11.93
C ILE A 51 5.43 3.64 11.51
N ILE A 52 6.36 4.36 12.14
CA ILE A 52 6.70 5.74 11.80
C ILE A 52 7.30 5.74 10.39
N ALA A 53 6.78 6.59 9.50
CA ALA A 53 7.12 6.56 8.07
C ALA A 53 8.58 6.97 7.80
N GLU A 54 9.17 7.73 8.72
CA GLU A 54 10.54 8.25 8.68
C GLU A 54 11.60 7.21 9.08
N ILE A 55 11.18 5.98 9.39
CA ILE A 55 12.09 4.87 9.68
C ILE A 55 12.67 4.32 8.38
N SER A 56 13.97 4.01 8.39
CA SER A 56 14.66 3.42 7.26
C SER A 56 14.44 1.92 7.15
N VAL A 57 14.48 1.38 5.93
CA VAL A 57 14.26 -0.05 5.66
C VAL A 57 15.22 -0.92 6.45
N LYS A 58 16.50 -0.55 6.63
CA LYS A 58 17.46 -1.32 7.47
C LYS A 58 17.03 -1.51 8.92
N GLU A 59 16.19 -0.63 9.46
CA GLU A 59 15.73 -0.72 10.85
C GLU A 59 14.56 -1.69 11.02
N VAL A 60 13.92 -2.09 9.93
CA VAL A 60 12.70 -2.93 9.94
C VAL A 60 12.80 -4.19 9.10
N ALA A 61 13.63 -4.19 8.05
CA ALA A 61 13.71 -5.27 7.08
C ALA A 61 14.31 -6.53 7.68
N LYS A 62 13.71 -7.67 7.32
CA LYS A 62 14.19 -9.00 7.71
C LYS A 62 14.97 -9.71 6.60
N SER A 63 14.98 -9.15 5.40
CA SER A 63 15.58 -9.76 4.20
C SER A 63 16.77 -8.95 3.70
N GLN A 64 17.63 -9.58 2.90
CA GLN A 64 18.77 -8.92 2.28
C GLN A 64 18.31 -7.86 1.28
N MET A 65 19.00 -6.72 1.28
CA MET A 65 18.79 -5.60 0.36
C MET A 65 19.91 -5.58 -0.70
N PRO A 66 19.69 -5.00 -1.90
CA PRO A 66 18.47 -4.35 -2.35
C PRO A 66 17.37 -5.33 -2.76
N ALA A 67 16.13 -4.86 -2.77
CA ALA A 67 14.96 -5.60 -3.24
C ALA A 67 14.13 -4.76 -4.22
N ILE A 68 13.36 -5.43 -5.07
CA ILE A 68 12.42 -4.78 -5.99
C ILE A 68 11.01 -5.13 -5.54
N LEU A 69 10.17 -4.12 -5.32
CA LEU A 69 8.74 -4.27 -5.13
C LEU A 69 8.02 -4.02 -6.46
N ASN A 70 7.45 -5.05 -7.05
CA ASN A 70 6.71 -4.92 -8.30
C ASN A 70 5.27 -4.43 -8.04
N ILE A 71 4.95 -3.23 -8.50
CA ILE A 71 3.66 -2.55 -8.37
C ILE A 71 2.93 -2.45 -9.70
N GLY A 72 3.10 -3.43 -10.60
CA GLY A 72 2.44 -3.44 -11.91
C GLY A 72 0.91 -3.43 -11.80
N HIS A 73 0.24 -2.78 -12.77
CA HIS A 73 -1.22 -2.56 -12.78
C HIS A 73 -2.06 -3.82 -12.49
N LYS A 74 -1.66 -5.00 -12.97
CA LYS A 74 -2.36 -6.27 -12.77
C LYS A 74 -2.12 -6.94 -11.41
N LYS A 75 -1.23 -6.40 -10.59
CA LYS A 75 -1.00 -6.93 -9.25
C LYS A 75 -2.26 -6.75 -8.42
N THR A 76 -2.61 -7.74 -7.61
CA THR A 76 -3.67 -7.59 -6.61
C THR A 76 -3.08 -7.08 -5.30
N ILE A 77 -3.94 -6.53 -4.44
CA ILE A 77 -3.55 -6.11 -3.09
C ILE A 77 -2.87 -7.26 -2.34
N ALA A 78 -3.45 -8.46 -2.36
CA ALA A 78 -2.91 -9.63 -1.69
C ALA A 78 -1.49 -9.99 -2.18
N GLN A 79 -1.23 -9.85 -3.49
CA GLN A 79 0.11 -10.10 -4.04
C GLN A 79 1.13 -9.07 -3.52
N ILE A 80 0.75 -7.79 -3.40
CA ILE A 80 1.63 -6.77 -2.83
C ILE A 80 1.83 -6.98 -1.33
N GLU A 81 0.78 -7.33 -0.58
CA GLU A 81 0.88 -7.64 0.85
C GLU A 81 1.86 -8.79 1.10
N GLN A 82 1.78 -9.85 0.31
CA GLN A 82 2.69 -10.99 0.40
C GLN A 82 4.14 -10.59 0.06
N GLU A 83 4.34 -9.79 -0.98
CA GLU A 83 5.67 -9.33 -1.41
C GLU A 83 6.31 -8.40 -0.37
N VAL A 84 5.55 -7.42 0.14
CA VAL A 84 5.97 -6.54 1.25
C VAL A 84 6.32 -7.35 2.49
N LYS A 85 5.49 -8.35 2.85
CA LYS A 85 5.78 -9.24 3.99
C LYS A 85 7.06 -10.03 3.78
N SER A 86 7.34 -10.48 2.56
CA SER A 86 8.55 -11.23 2.24
C SER A 86 9.80 -10.35 2.23
N ILE A 87 9.70 -9.13 1.71
CA ILE A 87 10.84 -8.20 1.57
C ILE A 87 11.15 -7.50 2.90
N LEU A 88 10.12 -6.96 3.55
CA LEU A 88 10.29 -6.10 4.72
C LEU A 88 9.94 -6.80 6.04
N GLY A 89 9.26 -7.94 6.01
CA GLY A 89 8.77 -8.56 7.25
C GLY A 89 7.67 -7.76 7.94
N LEU A 90 7.00 -6.88 7.19
CA LEU A 90 5.95 -5.96 7.63
C LEU A 90 4.60 -6.34 7.03
N THR A 91 3.52 -5.85 7.62
CA THR A 91 2.21 -5.81 6.96
C THR A 91 1.99 -4.43 6.37
N VAL A 92 1.17 -4.37 5.32
CA VAL A 92 0.80 -3.12 4.66
C VAL A 92 -0.72 -3.02 4.64
N GLN A 93 -1.24 -1.86 5.01
CA GLN A 93 -2.66 -1.53 4.93
C GLN A 93 -2.87 -0.66 3.70
N PHE A 94 -3.78 -1.08 2.82
CA PHE A 94 -4.23 -0.28 1.69
C PHE A 94 -5.42 0.57 2.07
N SER A 95 -5.48 1.79 1.56
CA SER A 95 -6.67 2.63 1.64
C SER A 95 -6.97 3.26 0.30
N ARG A 96 -8.26 3.39 -0.01
CA ARG A 96 -8.78 4.04 -1.21
C ARG A 96 -9.35 5.40 -0.87
N LYS A 97 -9.12 6.38 -1.75
CA LYS A 97 -9.71 7.71 -1.65
C LYS A 97 -11.18 7.68 -2.02
N SER A 98 -12.01 8.39 -1.26
CA SER A 98 -13.43 8.61 -1.55
C SER A 98 -13.76 10.06 -1.21
N GLY A 99 -13.69 10.93 -2.22
CA GLY A 99 -13.74 12.38 -2.01
C GLY A 99 -12.52 12.84 -1.19
N ASN A 100 -12.77 13.38 0.01
CA ASN A 100 -11.72 13.87 0.92
C ASN A 100 -11.33 12.86 2.01
N VAL A 101 -11.93 11.66 2.04
CA VAL A 101 -11.63 10.64 3.05
C VAL A 101 -10.87 9.46 2.45
N TRP A 102 -10.07 8.81 3.28
CA TRP A 102 -9.35 7.58 2.94
C TRP A 102 -9.95 6.40 3.70
N ASN A 103 -10.48 5.42 2.98
CA ASN A 103 -11.13 4.25 3.55
C ASN A 103 -10.25 3.02 3.41
N ALA A 104 -10.07 2.27 4.50
CA ALA A 104 -9.32 1.02 4.46
C ALA A 104 -9.99 0.00 3.53
N ILE A 105 -9.18 -0.66 2.71
CA ILE A 105 -9.63 -1.77 1.87
C ILE A 105 -9.50 -3.03 2.70
N THR A 106 -10.62 -3.71 2.97
CA THR A 106 -10.66 -4.87 3.88
C THR A 106 -10.89 -6.20 3.18
N LEU A 107 -11.60 -6.23 2.04
CA LEU A 107 -11.85 -7.43 1.24
C LEU A 107 -12.12 -7.09 -0.23
N THR A 108 -11.17 -7.41 -1.09
CA THR A 108 -11.32 -7.40 -2.55
C THR A 108 -10.26 -8.33 -3.17
N ASP A 109 -10.38 -9.64 -2.93
CA ASP A 109 -9.32 -10.60 -3.28
C ASP A 109 -9.01 -10.69 -4.78
N SER A 110 -9.91 -10.24 -5.65
CA SER A 110 -9.76 -10.33 -7.12
C SER A 110 -9.41 -9.03 -7.82
N TRP A 111 -9.47 -7.88 -7.15
CA TRP A 111 -9.25 -6.59 -7.81
C TRP A 111 -7.78 -6.25 -7.90
N THR A 112 -7.38 -5.76 -9.08
CA THR A 112 -6.03 -5.29 -9.34
C THR A 112 -5.81 -3.89 -8.76
N LEU A 113 -4.56 -3.45 -8.64
CA LEU A 113 -4.23 -2.08 -8.22
C LEU A 113 -4.87 -1.04 -9.15
N GLU A 114 -4.96 -1.34 -10.45
CA GLU A 114 -5.65 -0.50 -11.44
C GLU A 114 -7.15 -0.39 -11.14
N ASP A 115 -7.84 -1.52 -10.99
CA ASP A 115 -9.28 -1.53 -10.68
C ASP A 115 -9.60 -0.73 -9.41
N GLN A 116 -8.75 -0.87 -8.39
CA GLN A 116 -8.90 -0.15 -7.12
C GLN A 116 -8.70 1.35 -7.27
N ASN A 117 -7.67 1.76 -8.02
CA ASN A 117 -7.37 3.15 -8.27
C ASN A 117 -8.47 3.81 -9.11
N ASP A 118 -8.99 3.11 -10.10
CA ASP A 118 -10.07 3.60 -10.97
C ASP A 118 -11.39 3.75 -10.20
N ALA A 119 -11.74 2.82 -9.31
CA ALA A 119 -12.87 3.02 -8.41
C ALA A 119 -12.66 4.22 -7.47
N GLY A 120 -11.45 4.42 -6.97
CA GLY A 120 -11.12 5.58 -6.13
C GLY A 120 -11.28 6.90 -6.89
N LYS A 121 -10.86 6.91 -8.16
CA LYS A 121 -11.05 8.04 -9.09
C LYS A 121 -12.54 8.31 -9.32
N PHE A 122 -13.31 7.29 -9.69
CA PHE A 122 -14.75 7.40 -9.94
C PHE A 122 -15.50 7.96 -8.74
N ILE A 123 -15.33 7.36 -7.56
CA ILE A 123 -16.00 7.80 -6.32
C ILE A 123 -15.63 9.25 -5.99
N SER A 124 -14.35 9.61 -6.16
CA SER A 124 -13.89 10.97 -5.88
C SER A 124 -14.46 11.99 -6.87
N SER A 125 -14.65 11.60 -8.14
CA SER A 125 -15.32 12.42 -9.14
C SER A 125 -16.81 12.60 -8.83
N GLU A 126 -17.54 11.54 -8.49
CA GLU A 126 -18.98 11.62 -8.17
C GLU A 126 -19.26 12.50 -6.94
N MET A 127 -18.45 12.38 -5.88
CA MET A 127 -18.59 13.23 -4.68
C MET A 127 -18.23 14.70 -4.91
N SER A 128 -17.53 15.01 -6.01
CA SER A 128 -17.20 16.38 -6.37
C SER A 128 -18.30 17.06 -7.19
N LEU A 129 -19.28 16.30 -7.69
CA LEU A 129 -20.42 16.85 -8.40
C LEU A 129 -21.45 17.41 -7.39
N PRO A 130 -22.03 18.60 -7.65
CA PRO A 130 -23.18 19.05 -6.87
C PRO A 130 -24.31 18.03 -7.02
N PRO A 131 -25.14 17.80 -5.98
CA PRO A 131 -26.28 16.90 -6.10
C PRO A 131 -27.15 17.37 -7.25
N THR A 132 -27.31 16.53 -8.28
CA THR A 132 -28.31 16.74 -9.33
C THR A 132 -29.66 16.51 -8.69
N GLY A 133 -30.24 17.58 -8.13
CA GLY A 133 -31.61 17.60 -7.68
C GLY A 133 -32.53 17.30 -8.87
N SER A 134 -33.32 16.23 -8.72
CA SER A 134 -34.54 16.03 -9.52
C SER A 134 -35.69 16.76 -8.86
#